data_AF-E4Y936-F1
#
_entry.id   AF-E4Y936-F1
#
_cell.length_a   1.000
_cell.length_b   1.000
_cell.length_c   1.000
_cell.angle_alpha   90.00
_cell.angle_beta   90.00
_cell.angle_gamma   90.00
#
_symmetry.space_group_name_H-M   'P 1'
#
loop_
_entity.id
_entity.type
_entity.pdbx_description
1 polymer ?
#
loop_
_entity_poly.entity_id
_entity_poly.type
_entity_poly.pdbx_seq_one_letter_code
_entity_poly.pdbx_strand_id
1 'polypeptide(L)'
;MFKSKFNDKKFKTNCRICISRLKLVEKKKTEMALKARKEIADYLKLNKYDRARIRVEHIIREDYKVEALEITEMFLDLVLARVGLIQMSNSIDIGLQEPINSIIWVQPRITDDCVELKTVVDELMKKYGKEHIQQCRQGMLDKHISTKLQDKLNQHSPKKSLVENYLIEIAKNYDVKFTPDQAALLDDGIPDEVRNGAVPEKPHWDQFDQKKPPNGGPPPG
;
A
#
# COMPACT_ATOMS: atom_id res chain seq x y z
N MET A 1 -8.96 -33.51 -20.86
CA MET A 1 -9.67 -32.30 -20.40
C MET A 1 -9.14 -31.11 -21.20
N PHE A 2 -9.94 -30.53 -22.09
CA PHE A 2 -9.48 -29.41 -22.94
C PHE A 2 -9.24 -28.16 -22.07
N LYS A 3 -7.98 -27.74 -21.94
CA LYS A 3 -7.61 -26.53 -21.21
C LYS A 3 -8.07 -25.33 -22.04
N SER A 4 -9.00 -24.52 -21.52
CA SER A 4 -9.48 -23.31 -22.21
C SER A 4 -8.29 -22.38 -22.50
N LYS A 5 -8.05 -22.08 -23.78
CA LYS A 5 -6.98 -21.20 -24.23
C LYS A 5 -7.31 -19.73 -23.87
N PHE A 6 -6.28 -18.91 -23.66
CA PHE A 6 -6.42 -17.46 -23.50
C PHE A 6 -7.28 -16.86 -24.61
N ASN A 7 -8.31 -16.09 -24.23
CA ASN A 7 -9.20 -15.42 -25.17
C ASN A 7 -8.93 -13.91 -25.16
N ASP A 8 -8.23 -13.43 -26.19
CA ASP A 8 -7.84 -12.04 -26.35
C ASP A 8 -9.03 -11.06 -26.40
N LYS A 9 -10.07 -11.39 -27.18
CA LYS A 9 -11.26 -10.53 -27.29
C LYS A 9 -11.92 -10.37 -25.92
N LYS A 10 -12.04 -11.48 -25.18
CA LYS A 10 -12.61 -11.47 -23.84
C LYS A 10 -11.74 -10.68 -22.87
N PHE A 11 -10.41 -10.86 -22.92
CA PHE A 11 -9.47 -10.11 -22.09
C PHE A 11 -9.58 -8.60 -22.31
N LYS A 12 -9.49 -8.15 -23.57
CA LYS A 12 -9.61 -6.73 -23.96
C LYS A 12 -10.92 -6.11 -23.50
N THR A 13 -12.05 -6.81 -23.73
CA THR A 13 -13.36 -6.31 -23.29
C THR A 13 -13.43 -6.18 -21.78
N ASN A 14 -12.97 -7.17 -21.02
CA ASN A 14 -13.01 -7.11 -19.55
C ASN A 14 -12.06 -6.04 -18.99
N CYS A 15 -10.89 -5.80 -19.59
CA CYS A 15 -10.01 -4.71 -19.18
C CYS A 15 -10.73 -3.36 -19.29
N ARG A 16 -11.41 -3.08 -20.41
CA ARG A 16 -12.19 -1.84 -20.59
C ARG A 16 -13.33 -1.70 -19.58
N ILE A 17 -14.01 -2.81 -19.28
CA ILE A 17 -15.07 -2.82 -18.26
C ILE A 17 -14.49 -2.50 -16.88
N CYS A 18 -13.35 -3.10 -16.51
CA CYS A 18 -12.66 -2.82 -15.25
C CYS A 18 -12.25 -1.36 -15.16
N ILE A 19 -11.61 -0.81 -16.19
CA ILE A 19 -11.20 0.61 -16.23
C ILE A 19 -12.41 1.53 -16.02
N SER A 20 -13.52 1.29 -16.74
CA SER A 20 -14.74 2.09 -16.57
C SER A 20 -15.36 1.94 -15.17
N ARG A 21 -15.29 0.75 -14.57
CA ARG A 21 -15.79 0.48 -13.21
C ARG A 21 -14.95 1.22 -12.18
N LEU A 22 -13.62 1.13 -12.27
CA LEU A 22 -12.68 1.75 -11.33
C LEU A 22 -12.88 3.27 -11.29
N LYS A 23 -12.93 3.95 -12.44
CA LYS A 23 -13.27 5.39 -12.54
C LYS A 23 -14.53 5.78 -11.78
N LEU A 24 -15.58 4.95 -11.91
CA LEU A 24 -16.86 5.21 -11.23
C LEU A 24 -16.74 5.04 -9.71
N VAL A 25 -16.02 4.00 -9.28
CA VAL A 25 -15.83 3.70 -7.85
C VAL A 25 -14.93 4.74 -7.19
N GLU A 26 -13.84 5.13 -7.83
CA GLU A 26 -12.95 6.21 -7.39
C GLU A 26 -13.73 7.50 -7.17
N LYS A 27 -14.47 7.95 -8.20
CA LYS A 27 -15.32 9.14 -8.09
C LYS A 27 -16.31 9.05 -6.92
N LYS A 28 -17.02 7.92 -6.80
CA LYS A 28 -17.99 7.70 -5.72
C LYS A 28 -17.33 7.76 -4.34
N LYS A 29 -16.19 7.09 -4.17
CA LYS A 29 -15.45 7.06 -2.89
C LYS A 29 -14.92 8.44 -2.54
N THR A 30 -14.36 9.18 -3.50
CA THR A 30 -13.90 10.56 -3.30
C THR A 30 -15.04 11.48 -2.83
N GLU A 31 -16.22 11.39 -3.44
CA GLU A 31 -17.40 12.15 -3.00
C GLU A 31 -17.86 11.77 -1.58
N MET A 32 -17.84 10.47 -1.24
CA MET A 32 -18.16 10.00 0.12
C MET A 32 -17.13 10.50 1.14
N ALA A 33 -15.85 10.53 0.76
CA ALA A 33 -14.76 10.97 1.60
C ALA A 33 -14.85 12.48 1.91
N LEU A 34 -15.31 13.29 0.96
CA LEU A 34 -15.61 14.72 1.18
C LEU A 34 -16.76 14.92 2.17
N LYS A 35 -17.86 14.16 2.03
CA LYS A 35 -19.00 14.22 2.97
C LYS A 35 -18.58 13.84 4.38
N ALA A 36 -17.76 12.82 4.52
CA ALA A 36 -17.27 12.36 5.82
C ALA A 36 -16.30 13.36 6.48
N ARG A 37 -15.49 14.09 5.70
CA ARG A 37 -14.66 15.18 6.25
C ARG A 37 -15.50 16.30 6.86
N LYS A 38 -16.63 16.63 6.23
CA LYS A 38 -17.62 17.56 6.82
C LYS A 38 -18.19 17.02 8.13
N GLU A 39 -18.56 15.74 8.17
CA GLU A 39 -19.03 15.07 9.40
C GLU A 39 -17.98 15.12 10.53
N ILE A 40 -16.70 14.93 10.19
CA ILE A 40 -15.58 15.05 11.14
C ILE A 40 -15.48 16.48 11.69
N ALA A 41 -15.60 17.49 10.83
CA ALA A 41 -15.60 18.89 11.27
C ALA A 41 -16.75 19.18 12.26
N ASP A 42 -17.93 18.59 12.04
CA ASP A 42 -19.06 18.70 12.96
C ASP A 42 -18.78 18.01 14.30
N TYR A 43 -18.08 16.87 14.32
CA TYR A 43 -17.62 16.25 15.57
C TYR A 43 -16.64 17.14 16.34
N LEU A 44 -15.71 17.80 15.63
CA LEU A 44 -14.75 18.73 16.24
C LEU A 44 -15.45 19.92 16.89
N LYS A 45 -16.45 20.53 16.21
CA LYS A 45 -17.27 21.62 16.77
C LYS A 45 -18.01 21.23 18.05
N LEU A 46 -18.42 19.97 18.14
CA LEU A 46 -19.11 19.40 19.31
C LEU A 46 -18.15 18.88 20.39
N ASN A 47 -16.84 19.13 20.27
CA ASN A 47 -15.80 18.61 21.16
C ASN A 47 -15.77 17.06 21.27
N LYS A 48 -16.25 16.34 20.26
CA LYS A 48 -16.27 14.86 20.21
C LYS A 48 -14.97 14.32 19.60
N TYR A 49 -13.84 14.64 20.20
CA TYR A 49 -12.51 14.40 19.63
C TYR A 49 -12.21 12.91 19.37
N ASP A 50 -12.54 12.02 20.30
CA ASP A 50 -12.28 10.58 20.11
C ASP A 50 -13.07 10.00 18.94
N ARG A 51 -14.32 10.46 18.78
CA ARG A 51 -15.17 10.07 17.64
C ARG A 51 -14.62 10.63 16.32
N ALA A 52 -14.08 11.85 16.34
CA ALA A 52 -13.43 12.45 15.18
C ALA A 52 -12.17 11.65 14.76
N ARG A 53 -11.33 11.24 15.72
CA ARG A 53 -10.13 10.41 15.48
C ARG A 53 -10.48 9.07 14.83
N ILE A 54 -11.40 8.32 15.44
CA ILE A 54 -11.87 7.02 14.90
C ILE A 54 -12.43 7.20 13.48
N ARG A 55 -13.20 8.27 13.25
CA ARG A 55 -13.78 8.55 11.93
C ARG A 55 -12.71 8.92 10.90
N VAL A 56 -11.70 9.70 11.29
CA VAL A 56 -10.56 10.04 10.43
C VAL A 56 -9.78 8.81 10.02
N GLU A 57 -9.52 7.87 10.93
CA GLU A 57 -8.79 6.66 10.56
C GLU A 57 -9.46 5.88 9.43
N HIS A 58 -10.78 5.79 9.47
CA HIS A 58 -11.54 5.15 8.39
C HIS A 58 -11.39 5.92 7.08
N ILE A 59 -11.34 7.25 7.13
CA ILE A 59 -11.15 8.09 5.96
C ILE A 59 -9.76 7.96 5.36
N ILE A 60 -8.71 7.89 6.19
CA ILE A 60 -7.35 7.64 5.72
C ILE A 60 -7.28 6.30 4.97
N ARG A 61 -7.91 5.24 5.52
CA ARG A 61 -7.99 3.93 4.85
C ARG A 61 -8.72 3.99 3.51
N GLU A 62 -9.82 4.74 3.44
CA GLU A 62 -10.57 4.91 2.18
C GLU A 62 -9.78 5.71 1.14
N ASP A 63 -9.04 6.76 1.55
CA ASP A 63 -8.18 7.51 0.62
C ASP A 63 -7.08 6.63 0.03
N TYR A 64 -6.37 5.85 0.86
CA TYR A 64 -5.36 4.91 0.38
C TYR A 64 -5.95 3.88 -0.58
N LYS A 65 -7.17 3.43 -0.30
CA LYS A 65 -7.88 2.52 -1.18
C LYS A 65 -8.19 3.18 -2.53
N VAL A 66 -8.64 4.43 -2.56
CA VAL A 66 -8.86 5.18 -3.82
C VAL A 66 -7.57 5.28 -4.62
N GLU A 67 -6.46 5.70 -3.99
CA GLU A 67 -5.17 5.79 -4.67
C GLU A 67 -4.70 4.41 -5.21
N ALA A 68 -5.00 3.32 -4.51
CA ALA A 68 -4.69 1.97 -5.01
C ALA A 68 -5.56 1.57 -6.22
N LEU A 69 -6.83 2.01 -6.25
CA LEU A 69 -7.71 1.79 -7.40
C LEU A 69 -7.19 2.56 -8.63
N GLU A 70 -6.76 3.82 -8.46
CA GLU A 70 -6.20 4.65 -9.54
C GLU A 70 -4.93 4.01 -10.15
N ILE A 71 -4.02 3.48 -9.31
CA ILE A 71 -2.83 2.76 -9.79
C ILE A 71 -3.23 1.49 -10.54
N THR A 72 -4.24 0.78 -10.06
CA THR A 72 -4.76 -0.44 -10.72
C THR A 72 -5.39 -0.12 -12.07
N GLU A 73 -6.13 0.99 -12.17
CA GLU A 73 -6.69 1.49 -13.42
C GLU A 73 -5.57 1.78 -14.43
N MET A 74 -4.55 2.55 -14.02
CA MET A 74 -3.40 2.88 -14.85
C MET A 74 -2.70 1.62 -15.39
N PHE A 75 -2.53 0.59 -14.55
CA PHE A 75 -1.94 -0.68 -14.99
C PHE A 75 -2.81 -1.45 -15.97
N LEU A 76 -4.14 -1.45 -15.78
CA LEU A 76 -5.06 -2.06 -16.74
C LEU A 76 -4.99 -1.35 -18.09
N ASP A 77 -4.87 -0.01 -18.10
CA ASP A 77 -4.76 0.79 -19.31
C ASP A 77 -3.44 0.51 -20.05
N LEU A 78 -2.32 0.44 -19.32
CA LEU A 78 -1.01 0.08 -19.86
C LEU A 78 -0.99 -1.33 -20.47
N VAL A 79 -1.56 -2.31 -19.75
CA VAL A 79 -1.68 -3.70 -20.22
C VAL A 79 -2.56 -3.79 -21.47
N LEU A 80 -3.67 -3.04 -21.50
CA LEU A 80 -4.56 -3.00 -22.65
C LEU A 80 -3.88 -2.35 -23.87
N ALA A 81 -3.12 -1.28 -23.67
CA ALA A 81 -2.39 -0.59 -24.74
C ALA A 81 -1.31 -1.47 -25.39
N ARG A 82 -0.72 -2.41 -24.63
CA ARG A 82 0.35 -3.30 -25.09
C ARG A 82 -0.06 -4.76 -25.20
N VAL A 83 -1.35 -5.03 -25.31
CA VAL A 83 -1.91 -6.40 -25.37
C VAL A 83 -1.33 -7.25 -26.51
N GLY A 84 -0.83 -6.64 -27.59
CA GLY A 84 -0.12 -7.37 -28.67
C GLY A 84 1.08 -8.19 -28.16
N LEU A 85 1.83 -7.68 -27.17
CA LEU A 85 2.95 -8.39 -26.56
C LEU A 85 2.48 -9.65 -25.80
N ILE A 86 1.32 -9.56 -25.15
CA ILE A 86 0.68 -10.69 -24.45
C ILE A 86 0.18 -11.73 -25.44
N GLN A 87 -0.29 -11.31 -26.63
CA GLN A 87 -0.75 -12.24 -27.67
C GLN A 87 0.41 -13.03 -28.27
N MET A 88 1.51 -12.36 -28.59
CA MET A 88 2.63 -12.92 -29.37
C MET A 88 3.56 -13.82 -28.55
N SER A 89 3.83 -13.47 -27.28
CA SER A 89 4.76 -14.22 -26.44
C SER A 89 4.05 -15.09 -25.40
N ASN A 90 4.64 -16.23 -25.05
CA ASN A 90 4.22 -17.03 -23.88
C ASN A 90 4.92 -16.59 -22.58
N SER A 91 5.98 -15.79 -22.68
CA SER A 91 6.59 -15.12 -21.52
C SER A 91 5.97 -13.74 -21.29
N ILE A 92 6.11 -13.23 -20.06
CA ILE A 92 5.73 -11.86 -19.74
C ILE A 92 6.86 -10.93 -20.20
N ASP A 93 6.51 -9.90 -20.96
CA ASP A 93 7.45 -8.84 -21.34
C ASP A 93 7.92 -8.06 -20.10
N ILE A 94 9.18 -7.66 -20.06
CA ILE A 94 9.79 -6.96 -18.90
C ILE A 94 9.00 -5.69 -18.58
N GLY A 95 8.54 -4.95 -19.59
CA GLY A 95 7.75 -3.72 -19.42
C GLY A 95 6.30 -3.97 -18.98
N LEU A 96 5.83 -5.21 -18.98
CA LEU A 96 4.49 -5.61 -18.51
C LEU A 96 4.53 -6.46 -17.24
N GLN A 97 5.72 -6.82 -16.75
CA GLN A 97 5.89 -7.70 -15.61
C GLN A 97 5.31 -7.09 -14.33
N GLU A 98 5.67 -5.85 -13.98
CA GLU A 98 5.12 -5.16 -12.81
C GLU A 98 3.60 -4.95 -12.93
N PRO A 99 3.05 -4.38 -14.03
CA PRO A 99 1.60 -4.20 -14.18
C PRO A 99 0.80 -5.49 -14.06
N ILE A 100 1.22 -6.56 -14.75
CA ILE A 100 0.49 -7.84 -14.77
C ILE A 100 0.50 -8.48 -13.37
N ASN A 101 1.67 -8.57 -12.74
CA ASN A 101 1.79 -9.18 -11.42
C ASN A 101 1.03 -8.38 -10.36
N SER A 102 1.07 -7.04 -10.45
CA SER A 102 0.32 -6.14 -9.58
C SER A 102 -1.19 -6.32 -9.72
N ILE A 103 -1.73 -6.39 -10.94
CA ILE A 103 -3.16 -6.67 -11.18
C ILE A 103 -3.58 -8.00 -10.55
N ILE A 104 -2.77 -9.04 -10.71
CA ILE A 104 -3.06 -10.37 -10.13
C ILE A 104 -3.08 -10.32 -8.60
N TRP A 105 -2.11 -9.61 -7.99
CA TRP A 105 -2.00 -9.45 -6.55
C TRP A 105 -3.15 -8.61 -5.96
N VAL A 106 -3.57 -7.54 -6.66
CA VAL A 106 -4.66 -6.65 -6.22
C VAL A 106 -6.03 -7.31 -6.34
N GLN A 107 -6.26 -8.15 -7.36
CA GLN A 107 -7.58 -8.73 -7.64
C GLN A 107 -8.35 -9.27 -6.42
N PRO A 108 -7.79 -10.12 -5.53
CA PRO A 108 -8.51 -10.61 -4.36
C PRO A 108 -8.82 -9.52 -3.32
N ARG A 109 -8.04 -8.42 -3.28
CA ARG A 109 -8.11 -7.35 -2.27
C ARG A 109 -9.17 -6.28 -2.57
N ILE A 110 -9.58 -6.15 -3.83
CA ILE A 110 -10.57 -5.14 -4.28
C ILE A 110 -11.82 -5.78 -4.91
N THR A 111 -12.13 -7.03 -4.57
CA THR A 111 -13.24 -7.78 -5.17
C THR A 111 -14.57 -7.03 -5.06
N ASP A 112 -14.83 -6.35 -3.94
CA ASP A 112 -16.06 -5.59 -3.71
C ASP A 112 -16.16 -4.31 -4.58
N ASP A 113 -15.02 -3.81 -5.05
CA ASP A 113 -14.93 -2.60 -5.86
C ASP A 113 -14.95 -2.92 -7.36
N CYS A 114 -14.36 -4.05 -7.77
CA CYS A 114 -14.35 -4.50 -9.16
C CYS A 114 -14.35 -6.03 -9.29
N VAL A 115 -15.55 -6.62 -9.31
CA VAL A 115 -15.74 -8.08 -9.48
C VAL A 115 -15.27 -8.56 -10.86
N GLU A 116 -15.32 -7.70 -11.88
CA GLU A 116 -14.97 -8.02 -13.26
C GLU A 116 -13.46 -8.30 -13.41
N LEU A 117 -12.64 -7.78 -12.50
CA LEU A 117 -11.18 -7.99 -12.47
C LEU A 117 -10.81 -9.47 -12.34
N LYS A 118 -11.67 -10.28 -11.70
CA LYS A 118 -11.51 -11.74 -11.65
C LYS A 118 -11.43 -12.33 -13.05
N THR A 119 -12.25 -11.85 -14.00
CA THR A 119 -12.25 -12.36 -15.37
C THR A 119 -10.94 -12.03 -16.09
N VAL A 120 -10.37 -10.86 -15.84
CA VAL A 120 -9.06 -10.46 -16.38
C VAL A 120 -7.97 -11.41 -15.87
N VAL A 121 -7.94 -11.67 -14.56
CA VAL A 121 -6.97 -12.59 -13.94
C VAL A 121 -7.18 -14.04 -14.39
N ASP A 122 -8.42 -14.48 -14.60
CA ASP A 122 -8.73 -15.81 -15.11
C ASP A 122 -8.19 -16.00 -16.55
N GLU A 123 -8.20 -14.96 -17.39
CA GLU A 123 -7.57 -15.02 -18.72
C GLU A 123 -6.03 -15.03 -18.60
N LEU A 124 -5.43 -14.20 -17.73
CA LEU A 124 -3.98 -14.24 -17.45
C LEU A 124 -3.54 -15.61 -16.92
N MET A 125 -4.36 -16.27 -16.10
CA MET A 125 -4.13 -17.63 -15.60
C MET A 125 -4.06 -18.67 -16.72
N LYS A 126 -4.91 -18.54 -17.74
CA LYS A 126 -4.86 -19.42 -18.92
C LYS A 126 -3.59 -19.20 -19.74
N LYS A 127 -3.06 -17.97 -19.73
CA LYS A 127 -1.87 -17.58 -20.49
C LYS A 127 -0.56 -17.97 -19.80
N TYR A 128 -0.41 -17.66 -18.51
CA TYR A 128 0.85 -17.80 -17.76
C TYR A 128 0.85 -18.97 -16.77
N GLY A 129 -0.29 -19.66 -16.61
CA GLY A 129 -0.40 -20.83 -15.75
C GLY A 129 -0.79 -20.49 -14.31
N LYS A 130 -1.38 -21.48 -13.62
CA LYS A 130 -1.93 -21.32 -12.26
C LYS A 130 -0.86 -21.01 -11.21
N GLU A 131 0.32 -21.62 -11.35
CA GLU A 131 1.43 -21.46 -10.41
C GLU A 131 1.90 -20.00 -10.36
N HIS A 132 2.07 -19.36 -11.52
CA HIS A 132 2.42 -17.94 -11.60
C HIS A 132 1.40 -17.04 -10.87
N ILE A 133 0.10 -17.29 -11.11
CA ILE A 133 -0.97 -16.52 -10.44
C ILE A 133 -0.91 -16.72 -8.93
N GLN A 134 -0.67 -17.94 -8.47
CA GLN A 134 -0.59 -18.24 -7.05
C GLN A 134 0.61 -17.55 -6.40
N GLN A 135 1.79 -17.60 -7.03
CA GLN A 135 2.99 -16.89 -6.57
C GLN A 135 2.76 -15.38 -6.49
N CYS A 136 2.11 -14.80 -7.52
CA CYS A 136 1.73 -13.38 -7.50
C CYS A 136 0.79 -13.07 -6.34
N ARG A 137 -0.29 -13.85 -6.15
CA ARG A 137 -1.28 -13.60 -5.08
C ARG A 137 -0.69 -13.69 -3.67
N GLN A 138 0.27 -14.60 -3.48
CA GLN A 138 0.96 -14.83 -2.22
C GLN A 138 2.07 -13.81 -1.92
N GLY A 139 2.38 -12.89 -2.84
CA GLY A 139 3.50 -11.96 -2.67
C GLY A 139 4.87 -12.63 -2.84
N MET A 140 4.95 -13.87 -3.34
CA MET A 140 6.25 -14.53 -3.53
C MET A 140 7.11 -13.88 -4.63
N LEU A 141 6.51 -12.97 -5.41
CA LEU A 141 7.14 -12.20 -6.47
C LEU A 141 7.23 -10.71 -6.11
N ASP A 142 7.40 -10.36 -4.82
CA ASP A 142 7.38 -8.98 -4.31
C ASP A 142 8.27 -8.00 -5.09
N LYS A 143 9.44 -8.43 -5.60
CA LYS A 143 10.32 -7.59 -6.45
C LYS A 143 9.70 -7.17 -7.80
N HIS A 144 8.56 -7.75 -8.15
CA HIS A 144 7.85 -7.52 -9.41
C HIS A 144 6.40 -7.12 -9.19
N ILE A 145 6.03 -6.75 -7.97
CA ILE A 145 4.74 -6.16 -7.64
C ILE A 145 5.01 -4.71 -7.24
N SER A 146 4.10 -3.80 -7.59
CA SER A 146 4.29 -2.39 -7.29
C SER A 146 4.30 -2.16 -5.77
N THR A 147 5.43 -1.68 -5.25
CA THR A 147 5.58 -1.36 -3.82
C THR A 147 4.55 -0.34 -3.37
N LYS A 148 4.21 0.63 -4.22
CA LYS A 148 3.16 1.62 -3.95
C LYS A 148 1.79 0.98 -3.68
N LEU A 149 1.43 -0.07 -4.43
CA LEU A 149 0.18 -0.80 -4.19
C LEU A 149 0.25 -1.62 -2.90
N GLN A 150 1.40 -2.24 -2.64
CA GLN A 150 1.62 -3.01 -1.43
C GLN A 150 1.51 -2.12 -0.20
N ASP A 151 2.20 -0.98 -0.19
CA ASP A 151 2.17 -0.02 0.90
C ASP A 151 0.74 0.46 1.18
N LYS A 152 -0.05 0.76 0.14
CA LYS A 152 -1.42 1.24 0.30
C LYS A 152 -2.43 0.18 0.74
N LEU A 153 -2.28 -1.06 0.28
CA LEU A 153 -3.27 -2.13 0.55
C LEU A 153 -2.89 -3.04 1.73
N ASN A 154 -1.62 -3.08 2.14
CA ASN A 154 -1.17 -3.81 3.34
C ASN A 154 -1.20 -2.96 4.62
N GLN A 155 -1.44 -1.65 4.52
CA GLN A 155 -1.39 -0.77 5.68
C GLN A 155 -2.49 -1.12 6.70
N HIS A 156 -2.05 -1.61 7.85
CA HIS A 156 -2.88 -1.64 9.06
C HIS A 156 -2.91 -0.26 9.72
N SER A 157 -3.71 -0.11 10.79
CA SER A 157 -4.11 1.15 11.45
C SER A 157 -3.15 2.33 11.21
N PRO A 158 -3.66 3.47 10.69
CA PRO A 158 -2.82 4.62 10.37
C PRO A 158 -2.10 5.12 11.64
N LYS A 159 -0.91 5.67 11.45
CA LYS A 159 -0.12 6.26 12.55
C LYS A 159 -0.92 7.37 13.22
N LYS A 160 -0.79 7.51 14.54
CA LYS A 160 -1.51 8.54 15.30
C LYS A 160 -1.16 9.94 14.83
N SER A 161 0.10 10.19 14.48
CA SER A 161 0.56 11.43 13.86
C SER A 161 -0.21 11.76 12.57
N LEU A 162 -0.44 10.77 11.69
CA LEU A 162 -1.19 10.93 10.46
C LEU A 162 -2.66 11.27 10.76
N VAL A 163 -3.26 10.64 11.78
CA VAL A 163 -4.62 10.95 12.24
C VAL A 163 -4.71 12.41 12.69
N GLU A 164 -3.79 12.87 13.54
CA GLU A 164 -3.77 14.25 14.01
C GLU A 164 -3.55 15.25 12.87
N ASN A 165 -2.63 14.97 11.94
CA ASN A 165 -2.40 15.80 10.75
C ASN A 165 -3.66 15.92 9.87
N TYR A 166 -4.40 14.82 9.67
CA TYR A 166 -5.67 14.84 8.97
C TYR A 166 -6.71 15.72 9.69
N LEU A 167 -6.80 15.62 11.02
CA LEU A 167 -7.73 16.42 11.81
C LEU A 167 -7.37 17.92 11.76
N ILE A 168 -6.09 18.27 11.80
CA ILE A 168 -5.61 19.66 11.65
C ILE A 168 -6.05 20.23 10.29
N GLU A 169 -5.81 19.51 9.19
CA GLU A 169 -6.18 19.97 7.85
C GLU A 169 -7.71 20.07 7.66
N ILE A 170 -8.47 19.11 8.20
CA ILE A 170 -9.95 19.19 8.18
C ILE A 170 -10.43 20.39 9.01
N ALA A 171 -9.91 20.58 10.21
CA ALA A 171 -10.29 21.70 11.08
C ALA A 171 -10.02 23.04 10.40
N LYS A 172 -8.86 23.19 9.76
CA LYS A 172 -8.48 24.37 8.97
C LYS A 172 -9.42 24.61 7.80
N ASN A 173 -9.75 23.58 7.01
CA ASN A 173 -10.63 23.69 5.84
C ASN A 173 -12.08 24.07 6.17
N TYR A 174 -12.55 23.75 7.37
CA TYR A 174 -13.91 24.04 7.83
C TYR A 174 -13.98 25.15 8.90
N ASP A 175 -12.88 25.87 9.13
CA ASP A 175 -12.74 26.94 10.13
C ASP A 175 -13.19 26.53 11.53
N VAL A 176 -12.69 25.38 11.99
CA VAL A 176 -12.98 24.82 13.32
C VAL A 176 -11.73 24.93 14.19
N LYS A 177 -11.89 25.45 15.40
CA LYS A 177 -10.80 25.42 16.40
C LYS A 177 -10.56 23.99 16.85
N PHE A 178 -9.36 23.47 16.61
CA PHE A 178 -8.92 22.15 17.04
C PHE A 178 -7.53 22.26 17.69
N THR A 179 -7.33 21.54 18.79
CA THR A 179 -6.01 21.42 19.44
C THR A 179 -5.57 19.96 19.28
N PRO A 180 -4.50 19.69 18.50
CA PRO A 180 -4.03 18.33 18.27
C PRO A 180 -3.35 17.75 19.52
N ASP A 181 -3.31 16.42 19.59
CA ASP A 181 -2.51 15.72 20.59
C ASP A 181 -1.02 15.81 20.22
N GLN A 182 -0.28 16.65 20.95
CA GLN A 182 1.15 16.85 20.73
C GLN A 182 1.98 15.59 20.97
N ALA A 183 1.58 14.72 21.90
CA ALA A 183 2.31 13.47 22.15
C ALA A 183 2.18 12.53 20.94
N ALA A 184 0.98 12.45 20.35
CA ALA A 184 0.73 11.67 19.14
C ALA A 184 1.49 12.19 17.91
N LEU A 185 1.72 13.51 17.81
CA LEU A 185 2.52 14.11 16.74
C LEU A 185 4.02 13.84 16.88
N LEU A 186 4.52 13.71 18.11
CA LEU A 186 5.93 13.46 18.41
C LEU A 186 6.30 11.96 18.37
N ASP A 187 5.30 11.07 18.38
CA ASP A 187 5.45 9.61 18.36
C ASP A 187 6.16 9.08 17.09
N ASP A 188 6.16 9.85 15.99
CA ASP A 188 6.83 9.47 14.73
C ASP A 188 8.36 9.35 14.81
N GLY A 189 8.97 9.71 15.95
CA GLY A 189 10.42 9.70 16.17
C GLY A 189 10.97 8.61 17.10
N ILE A 190 10.13 7.71 17.64
CA ILE A 190 10.56 6.69 18.60
C ILE A 190 10.55 5.30 17.92
N PRO A 191 11.73 4.67 17.68
CA PRO A 191 11.78 3.30 17.14
C PRO A 191 10.96 2.32 18.01
N ASP A 192 10.31 1.34 17.38
CA ASP A 192 9.49 0.31 18.04
C ASP A 192 10.24 -0.41 19.21
N GLU A 193 11.57 -0.45 19.13
CA GLU A 193 12.49 -0.99 20.14
C GLU A 193 12.39 -0.25 21.49
N VAL A 194 12.23 1.07 21.46
CA VAL A 194 12.08 1.91 22.66
C VAL A 194 10.66 1.81 23.23
N ARG A 195 9.65 1.57 22.36
CA ARG A 195 8.24 1.39 22.76
C ARG A 195 8.02 0.12 23.60
N ASN A 196 8.75 -0.95 23.32
CA ASN A 196 8.57 -2.25 23.98
C ASN A 196 9.44 -2.44 25.24
N GLY A 197 10.03 -1.39 25.79
CA GLY A 197 10.76 -1.46 27.07
C GLY A 197 11.96 -2.41 27.07
N ALA A 198 12.38 -2.92 25.91
CA ALA A 198 13.64 -3.64 25.78
C ALA A 198 14.74 -2.59 25.82
N VAL A 199 15.25 -2.33 27.02
CA VAL A 199 16.49 -1.56 27.21
C VAL A 199 17.52 -2.21 26.28
N PRO A 200 18.08 -1.50 25.28
CA PRO A 200 19.16 -2.04 24.48
C PRO A 200 20.26 -2.49 25.45
N GLU A 201 20.75 -3.72 25.32
CA GLU A 201 21.90 -4.15 26.09
C GLU A 201 22.99 -3.08 25.94
N LYS A 202 23.49 -2.58 27.07
CA LYS A 202 24.52 -1.56 27.09
C LYS A 202 25.64 -2.02 26.14
N PRO A 203 26.08 -1.18 25.18
CA PRO A 203 27.19 -1.56 24.32
C PRO A 203 28.38 -1.95 25.21
N HIS A 204 28.97 -3.12 24.98
CA HIS A 204 30.06 -3.66 25.79
C HIS A 204 31.35 -2.87 25.50
N TRP A 205 31.49 -1.69 26.10
CA TRP A 205 32.69 -0.85 26.00
C TRP A 205 33.91 -1.49 26.69
N ASP A 206 33.71 -2.52 27.53
CA ASP A 206 34.75 -3.21 28.30
C ASP A 206 35.70 -4.09 27.44
N GLN A 207 35.54 -4.13 26.11
CA GLN A 207 36.41 -4.87 25.20
C GLN A 207 37.50 -4.02 24.53
N PHE A 208 37.46 -2.69 24.67
CA PHE A 208 38.45 -1.80 24.06
C PHE A 208 39.69 -1.53 24.91
N ASP A 209 39.74 -2.00 26.17
CA ASP A 209 40.82 -1.70 27.12
C ASP A 209 41.82 -2.84 27.38
N GLN A 210 41.97 -3.77 26.42
CA GLN A 210 43.02 -4.80 26.47
C GLN A 210 43.91 -4.80 25.22
N LYS A 211 44.63 -3.70 25.02
CA LYS A 211 45.95 -3.74 24.38
C LYS A 211 46.95 -2.97 25.26
N LYS A 212 47.41 -3.64 26.32
CA LYS A 212 48.68 -3.25 26.98
C LYS A 212 49.78 -3.27 25.91
N PRO A 213 50.59 -2.21 25.76
CA PRO A 213 51.77 -2.28 24.91
C PRO A 213 52.76 -3.32 25.48
N PRO A 214 53.46 -4.08 24.63
CA PRO A 214 54.44 -5.05 25.09
C PRO A 214 55.60 -4.33 25.79
N ASN A 215 55.86 -4.75 27.02
CA ASN A 215 56.92 -4.29 27.88
C ASN A 215 58.27 -4.80 27.31
N GLY A 216 58.95 -3.99 26.50
CA GLY A 216 60.30 -4.25 25.98
C GLY A 216 61.31 -3.37 26.69
N GLY A 217 62.17 -3.98 27.51
CA GLY A 217 63.14 -3.31 28.38
C GLY A 217 64.25 -2.54 27.67
N PRO A 218 65.10 -1.83 28.45
CA PRO A 218 66.13 -0.93 27.91
C PRO A 218 67.32 -1.71 27.31
N PRO A 219 68.05 -1.14 26.34
CA PRO A 219 69.18 -1.80 25.69
C PRO A 219 70.43 -1.82 26.61
N PRO A 220 71.26 -2.87 26.57
CA PRO A 220 72.60 -2.82 27.13
C PRO A 220 73.53 -2.06 26.17
N GLY A 221 74.51 -1.36 26.74
CA GLY A 221 75.51 -0.55 26.01
C GLY A 221 76.53 -1.37 25.21
#